data_AF-A0AA41T6S8-F1
#
_entry.id   AF-A0AA41T6S8-F1
#
_cell.length_a   1.000
_cell.length_b   1.000
_cell.length_c   1.000
_cell.angle_alpha   90.00
_cell.angle_beta   90.00
_cell.angle_gamma   90.00
#
_symmetry.space_group_name_H-M   'P 1'
#
loop_
_entity.id
_entity.type
_entity.pdbx_description
1 polymer ?
#
loop_
_entity_poly.entity_id
_entity_poly.type
_entity_poly.pdbx_seq_one_letter_code
_entity_poly.pdbx_strand_id
1 'polypeptide(L)'
;MSMYTLLRNEPEPTMEEIENAFQGNLCRCTGYRPILQGFRTFARRLKDTPQKQLRFEGERVTWIQASTLRELLDLKAQHPDAKLVVGNTEIGIEMKFKNMLFPIIVCPAWIPELNTVTHGPEGISFGAACPLSSVEKILVDAVVKLPAQKTEVFKGVLEQLRWFAGKQVKSVASIGGNIITASPISDLNPVLMASGAKLTLVSRGTRRTVRMDHTFFPGYRKTLLSPEEILLSIEIPYSREGEFFSAFKQASRREDDIAKVTSGMRVLFKPGTTEVKELALCYGGMANRTISAIKTTPKQLSKFWNEELLQDVCAGLAEELHLAPDAPGGMVEFRRTLSLSFFFKLYLTVLRKLGKEDPEKCGLLDPTFASATLLFHKDPPANVQLFQEVPKGQSEEDMVGRPMPHLSANMQASGEAVYCDDIPRYEKELSLRLVTSTRAHAKIK
;
A
#
# COMPACT_ATOMS: atom_id res chain seq x y z
N MET A 1 8.52 -3.83 20.27
CA MET A 1 9.32 -4.24 19.07
C MET A 1 9.35 -3.22 17.93
N SER A 2 8.21 -2.61 17.52
CA SER A 2 8.22 -1.61 16.44
C SER A 2 9.18 -0.45 16.71
N MET A 3 9.12 0.12 17.93
CA MET A 3 10.03 1.18 18.34
C MET A 3 11.50 0.74 18.33
N TYR A 4 11.79 -0.40 18.95
CA TYR A 4 13.14 -0.97 18.94
C TYR A 4 13.68 -1.03 17.51
N THR A 5 12.90 -1.51 16.54
CA THR A 5 13.34 -1.59 15.14
C THR A 5 13.58 -0.22 14.49
N LEU A 6 12.69 0.76 14.71
CA LEU A 6 12.88 2.14 14.23
C LEU A 6 14.21 2.69 14.73
N LEU A 7 14.43 2.60 16.03
CA LEU A 7 15.63 3.09 16.73
C LEU A 7 16.93 2.42 16.29
N ARG A 8 16.86 1.17 15.83
CA ARG A 8 18.03 0.47 15.25
C ARG A 8 18.39 1.04 13.88
N ASN A 9 17.43 1.61 13.15
CA ASN A 9 17.60 2.14 11.79
C ASN A 9 17.89 3.64 11.77
N GLU A 10 17.21 4.38 12.64
CA GLU A 10 17.31 5.83 12.84
C GLU A 10 17.40 6.11 14.35
N PRO A 11 18.60 6.38 14.90
CA PRO A 11 18.80 6.61 16.32
C PRO A 11 18.12 7.88 16.86
N GLU A 12 17.89 8.88 16.02
CA GLU A 12 17.30 10.17 16.39
C GLU A 12 16.02 10.44 15.58
N PRO A 13 14.94 9.65 15.76
CA PRO A 13 13.75 9.76 14.94
C PRO A 13 12.93 11.01 15.28
N THR A 14 12.30 11.59 14.28
CA THR A 14 11.28 12.61 14.43
C THR A 14 9.98 12.03 15.02
N MET A 15 9.11 12.88 15.58
CA MET A 15 7.80 12.43 16.09
C MET A 15 6.93 11.79 14.99
N GLU A 16 7.00 12.29 13.75
CA GLU A 16 6.29 11.72 12.62
C GLU A 16 6.77 10.29 12.31
N GLU A 17 8.08 10.03 12.37
CA GLU A 17 8.63 8.68 12.18
C GLU A 17 8.23 7.71 13.29
N ILE A 18 8.17 8.19 14.54
CA ILE A 18 7.66 7.42 15.69
C ILE A 18 6.19 7.05 15.46
N GLU A 19 5.31 8.01 15.15
CA GLU A 19 3.90 7.72 14.86
C GLU A 19 3.75 6.73 13.69
N ASN A 20 4.51 6.95 12.60
CA ASN A 20 4.50 6.09 11.43
C ASN A 20 4.95 4.65 11.74
N ALA A 21 5.83 4.44 12.71
CA ALA A 21 6.26 3.10 13.14
C ALA A 21 5.15 2.31 13.85
N PHE A 22 4.09 2.97 14.34
CA PHE A 22 2.95 2.33 15.02
C PHE A 22 1.70 2.17 14.16
N GLN A 23 1.72 2.54 12.88
CA GLN A 23 0.57 2.38 11.97
C GLN A 23 -0.02 0.95 11.96
N GLY A 24 0.82 -0.07 12.19
CA GLY A 24 0.40 -1.48 12.26
C GLY A 24 0.24 -2.05 13.68
N ASN A 25 0.25 -1.21 14.71
CA ASN A 25 0.14 -1.64 16.10
C ASN A 25 -1.20 -1.18 16.69
N LEU A 26 -2.01 -2.13 17.14
CA LEU A 26 -3.27 -1.83 17.80
C LEU A 26 -3.17 -1.99 19.32
N CYS A 27 -3.52 -0.94 20.07
CA CYS A 27 -3.67 -0.98 21.52
C CYS A 27 -5.07 -0.53 21.92
N ARG A 28 -5.80 -1.39 22.66
CA ARG A 28 -7.17 -1.10 23.08
C ARG A 28 -7.28 -0.34 24.39
N CYS A 29 -6.24 -0.37 25.23
CA CYS A 29 -6.30 0.12 26.61
C CYS A 29 -5.74 1.55 26.78
N THR A 30 -4.62 1.86 26.13
CA THR A 30 -3.82 3.04 26.48
C THR A 30 -4.22 4.32 25.76
N GLY A 31 -5.05 4.22 24.72
CA GLY A 31 -5.33 5.35 23.82
C GLY A 31 -4.08 5.91 23.13
N TYR A 32 -2.99 5.13 23.03
CA TYR A 32 -1.67 5.44 22.46
C TYR A 32 -0.86 6.58 23.08
N ARG A 33 -1.49 7.56 23.75
CA ARG A 33 -0.79 8.73 24.32
C ARG A 33 0.44 8.39 25.18
N PRO A 34 0.38 7.50 26.20
CA PRO A 34 1.55 7.21 27.03
C PRO A 34 2.65 6.44 26.27
N ILE A 35 2.29 5.73 25.20
CA ILE A 35 3.23 4.95 24.38
C ILE A 35 4.10 5.91 23.55
N LEU A 36 3.49 6.90 22.88
CA LEU A 36 4.22 7.88 22.06
C LEU A 36 5.15 8.77 22.90
N GLN A 37 4.76 9.10 24.14
CA GLN A 37 5.56 9.94 25.04
C GLN A 37 6.82 9.22 25.57
N GLY A 38 6.75 7.91 25.83
CA GLY A 38 7.85 7.14 26.44
C GLY A 38 9.01 6.78 25.52
N PHE A 39 8.80 6.80 24.20
CA PHE A 39 9.75 6.24 23.24
C PHE A 39 10.84 7.18 22.72
N ARG A 40 11.05 8.32 23.39
CA ARG A 40 11.96 9.38 22.95
C ARG A 40 13.48 9.09 23.04
N THR A 41 13.96 7.87 23.35
CA THR A 41 15.28 7.74 24.04
C THR A 41 16.34 6.66 23.67
N PHE A 42 16.30 5.79 22.62
CA PHE A 42 17.34 4.69 22.52
C PHE A 42 17.80 4.22 21.11
N ALA A 43 18.88 3.40 20.96
CA ALA A 43 19.39 2.74 19.70
C ALA A 43 20.30 1.49 19.98
N ARG A 44 20.56 0.45 19.11
CA ARG A 44 21.57 0.39 17.98
C ARG A 44 21.72 -1.01 17.27
N ARG A 45 21.95 -1.12 15.93
CA ARG A 45 21.92 -2.27 14.90
C ARG A 45 23.05 -3.34 14.80
N LEU A 46 22.76 -4.49 14.12
CA LEU A 46 23.67 -5.59 13.67
C LEU A 46 23.31 -6.08 12.23
N LYS A 47 24.25 -6.76 11.53
CA LYS A 47 24.27 -7.10 10.07
C LYS A 47 24.33 -8.63 9.78
N ASP A 48 24.01 -9.02 8.53
CA ASP A 48 23.99 -10.40 7.99
C ASP A 48 24.92 -10.65 6.76
N THR A 49 25.10 -11.95 6.41
CA THR A 49 26.14 -12.60 5.54
C THR A 49 25.48 -13.45 4.40
N PRO A 50 26.18 -13.90 3.33
CA PRO A 50 25.58 -14.51 2.10
C PRO A 50 25.16 -16.00 2.18
N GLN A 51 24.29 -16.48 1.26
CA GLN A 51 23.59 -17.80 1.36
C GLN A 51 23.48 -18.62 0.04
N LYS A 52 23.34 -19.97 0.13
CA LYS A 52 23.11 -20.97 -0.95
C LYS A 52 21.62 -21.34 -1.08
N GLN A 53 21.16 -21.96 -2.18
CA GLN A 53 19.79 -22.51 -2.29
C GLN A 53 19.47 -23.49 -1.15
N LEU A 54 18.26 -23.39 -0.59
CA LEU A 54 17.76 -24.27 0.46
C LEU A 54 16.45 -24.95 0.06
N ARG A 55 16.21 -26.14 0.58
CA ARG A 55 14.97 -26.91 0.42
C ARG A 55 14.51 -27.42 1.77
N PHE A 56 13.23 -27.22 2.08
CA PHE A 56 12.58 -27.69 3.30
C PHE A 56 11.32 -28.47 2.94
N GLU A 57 11.15 -29.64 3.54
CA GLU A 57 10.00 -30.52 3.31
C GLU A 57 9.24 -30.69 4.63
N GLY A 58 7.97 -30.25 4.62
CA GLY A 58 7.03 -30.54 5.69
C GLY A 58 6.02 -31.61 5.25
N GLU A 59 5.05 -31.91 6.11
CA GLU A 59 4.03 -32.94 5.86
C GLU A 59 3.23 -32.71 4.56
N ARG A 60 3.00 -31.45 4.18
CA ARG A 60 2.10 -31.07 3.07
C ARG A 60 2.67 -30.03 2.11
N VAL A 61 3.79 -29.41 2.45
CA VAL A 61 4.36 -28.28 1.70
C VAL A 61 5.86 -28.45 1.59
N THR A 62 6.36 -28.30 0.37
CA THR A 62 7.78 -28.12 0.08
C THR A 62 8.07 -26.64 -0.12
N TRP A 63 9.09 -26.13 0.58
CA TRP A 63 9.60 -24.77 0.41
C TRP A 63 10.99 -24.79 -0.24
N ILE A 64 11.16 -24.02 -1.30
CA ILE A 64 12.45 -23.84 -1.98
C ILE A 64 12.86 -22.38 -1.89
N GLN A 65 14.00 -22.10 -1.26
CA GLN A 65 14.59 -20.77 -1.20
C GLN A 65 15.58 -20.63 -2.35
N ALA A 66 15.14 -20.01 -3.46
CA ALA A 66 15.97 -19.86 -4.65
C ALA A 66 17.04 -18.79 -4.44
N SER A 67 18.27 -19.09 -4.84
CA SER A 67 19.43 -18.20 -4.64
C SER A 67 19.83 -17.43 -5.90
N THR A 68 19.44 -17.92 -7.08
CA THR A 68 19.75 -17.30 -8.38
C THR A 68 18.51 -17.17 -9.27
N LEU A 69 18.52 -16.20 -10.19
CA LEU A 69 17.45 -16.04 -11.17
C LEU A 69 17.29 -17.29 -12.06
N ARG A 70 18.39 -17.92 -12.45
CA ARG A 70 18.36 -19.14 -13.27
C ARG A 70 17.60 -20.27 -12.58
N GLU A 71 17.90 -20.54 -11.31
CA GLU A 71 17.18 -21.54 -10.51
C GLU A 71 15.68 -21.27 -10.44
N LEU A 72 15.29 -20.01 -10.19
CA LEU A 72 13.89 -19.61 -10.15
C LEU A 72 13.17 -19.90 -11.48
N LEU A 73 13.80 -19.55 -12.61
CA LEU A 73 13.22 -19.76 -13.94
C LEU A 73 13.12 -21.25 -14.30
N ASP A 74 14.14 -22.05 -13.94
CA ASP A 74 14.10 -23.49 -14.13
C ASP A 74 13.00 -24.14 -13.27
N LEU A 75 12.85 -23.72 -12.01
CA LEU A 75 11.78 -24.19 -11.12
C LEU A 75 10.39 -23.83 -11.65
N LYS A 76 10.20 -22.60 -12.16
CA LYS A 76 8.92 -22.17 -12.73
C LYS A 76 8.60 -22.82 -14.07
N ALA A 77 9.60 -23.21 -14.85
CA ALA A 77 9.42 -23.99 -16.07
C ALA A 77 9.03 -25.45 -15.76
N GLN A 78 9.62 -26.06 -14.74
CA GLN A 78 9.32 -27.44 -14.34
C GLN A 78 8.02 -27.56 -13.53
N HIS A 79 7.74 -26.55 -12.70
CA HIS A 79 6.59 -26.48 -11.81
C HIS A 79 5.87 -25.13 -11.99
N PRO A 80 5.10 -24.95 -13.07
CA PRO A 80 4.35 -23.72 -13.32
C PRO A 80 3.34 -23.41 -12.20
N ASP A 81 2.84 -24.42 -11.48
CA ASP A 81 1.94 -24.22 -10.34
C ASP A 81 2.67 -23.85 -9.03
N ALA A 82 4.01 -23.88 -9.01
CA ALA A 82 4.77 -23.48 -7.83
C ALA A 82 4.47 -22.03 -7.46
N LYS A 83 4.04 -21.83 -6.22
CA LYS A 83 3.57 -20.52 -5.75
C LYS A 83 4.75 -19.69 -5.29
N LEU A 84 4.87 -18.48 -5.86
CA LEU A 84 5.88 -17.53 -5.43
C LEU A 84 5.46 -16.85 -4.13
N VAL A 85 6.37 -16.86 -3.15
CA VAL A 85 6.18 -16.18 -1.86
C VAL A 85 7.38 -15.28 -1.58
N VAL A 86 7.15 -13.98 -1.41
CA VAL A 86 8.17 -13.02 -0.93
C VAL A 86 7.85 -12.62 0.50
N GLY A 87 6.94 -11.65 0.70
CA GLY A 87 6.56 -11.17 2.03
C GLY A 87 5.49 -11.99 2.76
N ASN A 88 4.87 -12.97 2.09
CA ASN A 88 3.78 -13.80 2.59
C ASN A 88 2.53 -13.05 3.11
N THR A 89 2.42 -11.74 2.90
CA THR A 89 1.32 -10.89 3.41
C THR A 89 -0.04 -11.13 2.73
N GLU A 90 -0.06 -11.86 1.61
CA GLU A 90 -1.29 -12.35 0.96
C GLU A 90 -1.41 -13.86 1.11
N ILE A 91 -0.38 -14.62 0.71
CA ILE A 91 -0.43 -16.10 0.68
C ILE A 91 -0.68 -16.68 2.07
N GLY A 92 -0.14 -16.07 3.12
CA GLY A 92 -0.44 -16.46 4.51
C GLY A 92 -1.92 -16.32 4.86
N ILE A 93 -2.60 -15.28 4.36
CA ILE A 93 -4.05 -15.08 4.55
C ILE A 93 -4.85 -16.11 3.75
N GLU A 94 -4.46 -16.37 2.49
CA GLU A 94 -5.10 -17.39 1.65
C GLU A 94 -5.00 -18.78 2.30
N MET A 95 -3.84 -19.15 2.81
CA MET A 95 -3.64 -20.42 3.50
C MET A 95 -4.41 -20.50 4.82
N LYS A 96 -4.33 -19.45 5.64
CA LYS A 96 -4.91 -19.46 6.99
C LYS A 96 -6.43 -19.37 7.00
N PHE A 97 -7.01 -18.52 6.14
CA PHE A 97 -8.42 -18.13 6.22
C PHE A 97 -9.25 -18.51 5.00
N LYS A 98 -8.61 -18.80 3.85
CA LYS A 98 -9.32 -19.27 2.63
C LYS A 98 -9.15 -20.77 2.39
N ASN A 99 -8.53 -21.49 3.34
CA ASN A 99 -8.30 -22.93 3.27
C ASN A 99 -7.56 -23.38 2.00
N MET A 100 -6.70 -22.53 1.46
CA MET A 100 -5.88 -22.84 0.29
C MET A 100 -4.59 -23.56 0.73
N LEU A 101 -4.15 -24.54 -0.07
CA LEU A 101 -2.88 -25.23 0.15
C LEU A 101 -2.06 -25.16 -1.13
N PHE A 102 -0.81 -24.74 -1.00
CA PHE A 102 0.16 -24.68 -2.09
C PHE A 102 1.27 -25.72 -1.82
N PRO A 103 1.24 -26.90 -2.48
CA PRO A 103 2.17 -27.99 -2.18
C PRO A 103 3.64 -27.64 -2.43
N ILE A 104 3.90 -26.74 -3.39
CA ILE A 104 5.24 -26.27 -3.72
C ILE A 104 5.25 -24.74 -3.64
N ILE A 105 6.10 -24.21 -2.77
CA ILE A 105 6.37 -22.78 -2.64
C ILE A 105 7.83 -22.52 -3.03
N VAL A 106 8.03 -21.47 -3.83
CA VAL A 106 9.35 -20.96 -4.18
C VAL A 106 9.48 -19.53 -3.68
N CYS A 107 10.50 -19.28 -2.87
CA CYS A 107 10.80 -17.95 -2.34
C CYS A 107 12.01 -17.36 -3.09
N PRO A 108 11.79 -16.30 -3.89
CA PRO A 108 12.84 -15.69 -4.70
C PRO A 108 13.50 -14.47 -4.01
N ALA A 109 13.25 -14.26 -2.72
CA ALA A 109 13.58 -13.02 -2.02
C ALA A 109 15.09 -12.68 -1.99
N TRP A 110 15.98 -13.67 -2.13
CA TRP A 110 17.44 -13.45 -2.13
C TRP A 110 18.01 -13.09 -3.50
N ILE A 111 17.24 -13.25 -4.57
CA ILE A 111 17.74 -13.07 -5.94
C ILE A 111 18.07 -11.58 -6.15
N PRO A 112 19.33 -11.23 -6.48
CA PRO A 112 19.74 -9.84 -6.61
C PRO A 112 18.92 -9.07 -7.65
N GLU A 113 18.65 -9.67 -8.82
CA GLU A 113 17.92 -9.07 -9.93
C GLU A 113 16.46 -8.71 -9.58
N LEU A 114 15.88 -9.38 -8.58
CA LEU A 114 14.55 -9.06 -8.07
C LEU A 114 14.57 -7.98 -6.96
N ASN A 115 15.75 -7.53 -6.54
CA ASN A 115 15.93 -6.51 -5.52
C ASN A 115 16.70 -5.28 -6.03
N THR A 116 17.03 -5.23 -7.32
CA THR A 116 17.74 -4.08 -7.92
C THR A 116 16.88 -2.82 -7.93
N VAL A 117 17.54 -1.69 -7.76
CA VAL A 117 16.97 -0.36 -8.04
C VAL A 117 17.86 0.30 -9.09
N THR A 118 17.28 0.74 -10.20
CA THR A 118 18.02 1.33 -11.31
C THR A 118 17.34 2.61 -11.77
N HIS A 119 18.09 3.71 -11.79
CA HIS A 119 17.63 4.98 -12.34
C HIS A 119 17.88 4.98 -13.85
N GLY A 120 16.81 4.96 -14.63
CA GLY A 120 16.85 5.02 -16.09
C GLY A 120 16.51 6.43 -16.62
N PRO A 121 16.48 6.60 -17.95
CA PRO A 121 16.08 7.86 -18.58
C PRO A 121 14.58 8.13 -18.46
N GLU A 122 13.75 7.07 -18.48
CA GLU A 122 12.29 7.17 -18.48
C GLU A 122 11.67 7.08 -17.07
N GLY A 123 12.42 6.61 -16.07
CA GLY A 123 11.91 6.41 -14.72
C GLY A 123 12.86 5.66 -13.81
N ILE A 124 12.33 5.10 -12.73
CA ILE A 124 13.07 4.27 -11.78
C ILE A 124 12.53 2.84 -11.86
N SER A 125 13.42 1.89 -12.16
CA SER A 125 13.10 0.46 -12.16
C SER A 125 13.36 -0.16 -10.79
N PHE A 126 12.34 -0.84 -10.26
CA PHE A 126 12.40 -1.61 -9.03
C PHE A 126 12.26 -3.09 -9.35
N GLY A 127 13.14 -3.91 -8.80
CA GLY A 127 12.98 -5.35 -8.80
C GLY A 127 11.69 -5.78 -8.09
N ALA A 128 11.04 -6.83 -8.58
CA ALA A 128 9.71 -7.22 -8.11
C ALA A 128 9.67 -7.72 -6.65
N ALA A 129 10.80 -8.12 -6.08
CA ALA A 129 10.92 -8.50 -4.67
C ALA A 129 11.26 -7.31 -3.74
N CYS A 130 11.55 -6.12 -4.28
CA CYS A 130 11.77 -4.94 -3.45
C CYS A 130 10.57 -4.69 -2.51
N PRO A 131 10.80 -4.59 -1.18
CA PRO A 131 9.73 -4.32 -0.24
C PRO A 131 9.21 -2.89 -0.43
N LEU A 132 7.92 -2.68 -0.16
CA LEU A 132 7.26 -1.38 -0.31
C LEU A 132 7.93 -0.29 0.53
N SER A 133 8.52 -0.61 1.68
CA SER A 133 9.30 0.34 2.49
C SER A 133 10.55 0.84 1.78
N SER A 134 11.22 -0.01 0.97
CA SER A 134 12.38 0.40 0.18
C SER A 134 11.95 1.24 -1.01
N VAL A 135 10.83 0.89 -1.66
CA VAL A 135 10.22 1.73 -2.71
C VAL A 135 9.86 3.10 -2.16
N GLU A 136 9.18 3.17 -1.01
CA GLU A 136 8.83 4.42 -0.30
C GLU A 136 10.07 5.29 -0.09
N LYS A 137 11.13 4.73 0.51
CA LYS A 137 12.38 5.46 0.78
C LYS A 137 13.02 6.03 -0.49
N ILE A 138 13.19 5.21 -1.52
CA ILE A 138 13.82 5.62 -2.77
C ILE A 138 13.00 6.70 -3.48
N LEU A 139 11.68 6.59 -3.48
CA LEU A 139 10.81 7.59 -4.11
C LEU A 139 10.79 8.91 -3.32
N VAL A 140 10.83 8.88 -1.98
CA VAL A 140 10.99 10.09 -1.17
C VAL A 140 12.29 10.80 -1.54
N ASP A 141 13.41 10.07 -1.56
CA ASP A 141 14.72 10.63 -1.94
C ASP A 141 14.69 11.22 -3.36
N ALA A 142 14.00 10.56 -4.30
CA ALA A 142 13.86 11.03 -5.67
C ALA A 142 13.00 12.31 -5.77
N VAL A 143 11.90 12.40 -5.01
CA VAL A 143 11.03 13.59 -4.95
C VAL A 143 11.78 14.82 -4.42
N VAL A 144 12.69 14.64 -3.47
CA VAL A 144 13.52 15.73 -2.92
C VAL A 144 14.58 16.20 -3.91
N LYS A 145 15.19 15.29 -4.67
CA LYS A 145 16.35 15.59 -5.53
C LYS A 145 15.99 16.01 -6.96
N LEU A 146 14.84 15.57 -7.47
CA LEU A 146 14.45 15.81 -8.85
C LEU A 146 13.49 17.00 -8.97
N PRO A 147 13.44 17.66 -10.15
CA PRO A 147 12.45 18.70 -10.41
C PRO A 147 11.02 18.21 -10.12
N ALA A 148 10.20 19.06 -9.50
CA ALA A 148 8.83 18.72 -9.13
C ALA A 148 7.99 18.19 -10.31
N GLN A 149 8.28 18.70 -11.52
CA GLN A 149 7.62 18.28 -12.76
C GLN A 149 7.90 16.84 -13.18
N LYS A 150 9.03 16.26 -12.76
CA LYS A 150 9.39 14.86 -13.09
C LYS A 150 8.87 13.83 -12.08
N THR A 151 8.28 14.29 -10.98
CA THR A 151 7.99 13.45 -9.81
C THR A 151 6.51 13.35 -9.47
N GLU A 152 5.61 13.74 -10.38
CA GLU A 152 4.16 13.69 -10.17
C GLU A 152 3.68 12.26 -9.89
N VAL A 153 4.14 11.28 -10.68
CA VAL A 153 3.78 9.86 -10.49
C VAL A 153 4.34 9.33 -9.16
N PHE A 154 5.58 9.73 -8.80
CA PHE A 154 6.20 9.31 -7.54
C PHE A 154 5.42 9.82 -6.33
N LYS A 155 4.96 11.08 -6.36
CA LYS A 155 4.08 11.64 -5.33
C LYS A 155 2.75 10.88 -5.26
N GLY A 156 2.18 10.49 -6.40
CA GLY A 156 0.99 9.64 -6.45
C GLY A 156 1.20 8.27 -5.78
N VAL A 157 2.33 7.62 -6.03
CA VAL A 157 2.70 6.35 -5.36
C VAL A 157 2.89 6.57 -3.85
N LEU A 158 3.60 7.63 -3.44
CA LEU A 158 3.85 7.94 -2.03
C LEU A 158 2.57 8.25 -1.27
N GLU A 159 1.62 8.98 -1.87
CA GLU A 159 0.33 9.27 -1.23
C GLU A 159 -0.46 7.99 -0.95
N GLN A 160 -0.41 7.01 -1.87
CA GLN A 160 -1.02 5.70 -1.65
C GLN A 160 -0.29 4.90 -0.55
N LEU A 161 1.06 4.90 -0.53
CA LEU A 161 1.87 4.19 0.46
C LEU A 161 1.76 4.75 1.88
N ARG A 162 1.40 6.03 2.00
CA ARG A 162 1.20 6.73 3.28
C ARG A 162 0.11 6.11 4.13
N TRP A 163 -0.99 5.67 3.48
CA TRP A 163 -2.19 5.12 4.11
C TRP A 163 -2.42 3.65 3.76
N PHE A 164 -1.37 2.94 3.35
CA PHE A 164 -1.46 1.56 2.87
C PHE A 164 -1.65 0.54 4.00
N ALA A 165 -0.60 0.34 4.80
CA ALA A 165 -0.52 -0.58 5.93
C ALA A 165 0.64 -0.15 6.83
N GLY A 166 0.77 -0.79 8.01
CA GLY A 166 1.88 -0.54 8.92
C GLY A 166 3.28 -0.84 8.35
N LYS A 167 4.33 -0.30 8.99
CA LYS A 167 5.73 -0.53 8.60
C LYS A 167 6.10 -2.02 8.54
N GLN A 168 5.51 -2.85 9.40
CA GLN A 168 5.69 -4.31 9.47
C GLN A 168 5.26 -5.00 8.17
N VAL A 169 4.12 -4.58 7.60
CA VAL A 169 3.64 -5.10 6.32
C VAL A 169 4.53 -4.55 5.20
N LYS A 170 4.78 -3.23 5.19
CA LYS A 170 5.58 -2.58 4.14
C LYS A 170 7.03 -3.06 4.07
N SER A 171 7.61 -3.54 5.17
CA SER A 171 8.99 -4.03 5.20
C SER A 171 9.20 -5.39 4.54
N VAL A 172 8.13 -6.14 4.28
CA VAL A 172 8.20 -7.47 3.66
C VAL A 172 7.30 -7.62 2.42
N ALA A 173 6.18 -6.89 2.36
CA ALA A 173 5.31 -6.87 1.18
C ALA A 173 6.10 -6.30 0.00
N SER A 174 6.23 -7.08 -1.08
CA SER A 174 6.96 -6.65 -2.27
C SER A 174 6.06 -5.95 -3.27
N ILE A 175 6.63 -5.03 -4.04
CA ILE A 175 5.89 -4.33 -5.10
C ILE A 175 5.32 -5.31 -6.15
N GLY A 176 6.10 -6.33 -6.52
CA GLY A 176 5.64 -7.36 -7.44
C GLY A 176 4.54 -8.24 -6.85
N GLY A 177 4.62 -8.55 -5.54
CA GLY A 177 3.56 -9.25 -4.83
C GLY A 177 2.25 -8.49 -4.85
N ASN A 178 2.28 -7.16 -4.63
CA ASN A 178 1.09 -6.32 -4.71
C ASN A 178 0.48 -6.31 -6.13
N ILE A 179 1.30 -6.20 -7.17
CA ILE A 179 0.86 -6.21 -8.57
C ILE A 179 0.22 -7.54 -8.95
N ILE A 180 0.93 -8.65 -8.72
CA ILE A 180 0.51 -9.99 -9.16
C ILE A 180 -0.66 -10.55 -8.34
N THR A 181 -0.82 -10.11 -7.09
CA THR A 181 -2.03 -10.44 -6.31
C THR A 181 -3.31 -9.97 -7.02
N ALA A 182 -3.22 -8.90 -7.84
CA ALA A 182 -4.31 -8.41 -8.68
C ALA A 182 -5.62 -8.22 -7.89
N SER A 183 -5.50 -7.73 -6.65
CA SER A 183 -6.65 -7.41 -5.81
C SER A 183 -7.48 -6.30 -6.46
N PRO A 184 -8.82 -6.42 -6.50
CA PRO A 184 -9.69 -5.38 -7.06
C PRO A 184 -9.56 -4.02 -6.35
N ILE A 185 -9.05 -4.04 -5.12
CA ILE A 185 -8.88 -2.88 -4.24
C ILE A 185 -7.39 -2.61 -3.93
N SER A 186 -6.48 -3.04 -4.81
CA SER A 186 -5.07 -2.64 -4.71
C SER A 186 -4.94 -1.12 -4.83
N ASP A 187 -4.26 -0.50 -3.88
CA ASP A 187 -3.99 0.94 -3.88
C ASP A 187 -2.95 1.35 -4.95
N LEU A 188 -2.05 0.45 -5.36
CA LEU A 188 -0.96 0.77 -6.29
C LEU A 188 -1.31 0.46 -7.75
N ASN A 189 -2.08 -0.59 -8.02
CA ASN A 189 -2.40 -0.97 -9.40
C ASN A 189 -3.11 0.14 -10.20
N PRO A 190 -4.08 0.91 -9.65
CA PRO A 190 -4.66 2.05 -10.36
C PRO A 190 -3.61 3.12 -10.70
N VAL A 191 -2.65 3.39 -9.81
CA VAL A 191 -1.58 4.37 -10.02
C VAL A 191 -0.61 3.92 -11.11
N LEU A 192 -0.19 2.65 -11.05
CA LEU A 192 0.73 2.04 -12.01
C LEU A 192 0.08 1.89 -13.40
N MET A 193 -1.22 1.61 -13.45
CA MET A 193 -1.98 1.55 -14.71
C MET A 193 -2.16 2.94 -15.31
N ALA A 194 -2.53 3.95 -14.51
CA ALA A 194 -2.75 5.31 -15.01
C ALA A 194 -1.46 5.96 -15.54
N SER A 195 -0.32 5.70 -14.89
CA SER A 195 1.00 6.10 -15.38
C SER A 195 1.49 5.25 -16.56
N GLY A 196 0.90 4.07 -16.75
CA GLY A 196 1.33 3.10 -17.74
C GLY A 196 2.77 2.66 -17.49
N ALA A 197 3.04 2.25 -16.24
CA ALA A 197 4.32 1.71 -15.81
C ALA A 197 4.75 0.52 -16.67
N LYS A 198 6.05 0.35 -16.89
CA LYS A 198 6.57 -0.76 -17.71
C LYS A 198 6.88 -1.96 -16.82
N LEU A 199 6.39 -3.13 -17.21
CA LEU A 199 6.59 -4.39 -16.51
C LEU A 199 7.49 -5.29 -17.36
N THR A 200 8.58 -5.76 -16.78
CA THR A 200 9.44 -6.76 -17.44
C THR A 200 9.05 -8.15 -16.94
N LEU A 201 8.58 -8.99 -17.85
CA LEU A 201 8.22 -10.37 -17.61
C LEU A 201 9.30 -11.29 -18.17
N VAL A 202 9.63 -12.35 -17.44
CA VAL A 202 10.64 -13.33 -17.84
C VAL A 202 10.18 -14.74 -17.54
N SER A 203 10.52 -15.67 -18.43
CA SER A 203 10.48 -17.12 -18.19
C SER A 203 11.79 -17.73 -18.70
N ARG A 204 11.94 -19.05 -18.64
CA ARG A 204 13.14 -19.71 -19.18
C ARG A 204 13.27 -19.45 -20.69
N GLY A 205 14.26 -18.64 -21.08
CA GLY A 205 14.55 -18.31 -22.48
C GLY A 205 13.68 -17.20 -23.07
N THR A 206 12.78 -16.57 -22.29
CA THR A 206 11.96 -15.45 -22.78
C THR A 206 12.11 -14.22 -21.88
N ARG A 207 12.08 -13.05 -22.50
CA ARG A 207 12.04 -11.75 -21.82
C ARG A 207 11.20 -10.81 -22.65
N ARG A 208 10.17 -10.22 -22.05
CA ARG A 208 9.33 -9.22 -22.71
C ARG A 208 8.98 -8.09 -21.77
N THR A 209 8.76 -6.92 -22.35
CA THR A 209 8.30 -5.74 -21.62
C THR A 209 6.91 -5.38 -22.10
N VAL A 210 6.00 -5.16 -21.15
CA VAL A 210 4.63 -4.71 -21.42
C VAL A 210 4.36 -3.42 -20.66
N ARG A 211 3.46 -2.60 -21.19
CA ARG A 211 2.95 -1.43 -20.46
C ARG A 211 1.74 -1.87 -19.65
N MET A 212 1.65 -1.49 -18.37
CA MET A 212 0.47 -1.81 -17.57
C MET A 212 -0.75 -1.04 -18.11
N ASP A 213 -1.76 -1.79 -18.56
CA ASP A 213 -3.05 -1.25 -19.00
C ASP A 213 -4.20 -2.17 -18.55
N HIS A 214 -5.41 -1.89 -19.03
CA HIS A 214 -6.60 -2.65 -18.70
C HIS A 214 -6.56 -4.15 -19.08
N THR A 215 -5.71 -4.54 -20.05
CA THR A 215 -5.53 -5.93 -20.50
C THR A 215 -4.61 -6.72 -19.57
N PHE A 216 -3.74 -6.02 -18.82
CA PHE A 216 -2.85 -6.67 -17.85
C PHE A 216 -3.63 -7.40 -16.75
N PHE A 217 -4.83 -6.93 -16.41
CA PHE A 217 -5.75 -7.60 -15.50
C PHE A 217 -6.99 -8.08 -16.26
N PRO A 218 -6.98 -9.30 -16.84
CA PRO A 218 -8.10 -9.79 -17.66
C PRO A 218 -9.31 -10.24 -16.82
N GLY A 219 -9.16 -10.46 -15.50
CA GLY A 219 -10.23 -10.94 -14.64
C GLY A 219 -9.87 -10.90 -13.15
N TYR A 220 -10.78 -11.42 -12.32
CA TYR A 220 -10.62 -11.42 -10.86
C TYR A 220 -9.34 -12.17 -10.45
N ARG A 221 -8.40 -11.45 -9.82
CA ARG A 221 -7.10 -11.96 -9.36
C ARG A 221 -6.30 -12.70 -10.44
N LYS A 222 -6.44 -12.28 -11.70
CA LYS A 222 -5.68 -12.79 -12.85
C LYS A 222 -4.84 -11.69 -13.47
N THR A 223 -3.71 -12.07 -14.04
CA THR A 223 -2.82 -11.16 -14.78
C THR A 223 -2.54 -11.69 -16.19
N LEU A 224 -1.82 -10.91 -17.00
CA LEU A 224 -1.35 -11.30 -18.34
C LEU A 224 -0.28 -12.42 -18.32
N LEU A 225 0.35 -12.68 -17.17
CA LEU A 225 1.45 -13.64 -17.08
C LEU A 225 0.95 -15.05 -17.40
N SER A 226 1.73 -15.77 -18.20
CA SER A 226 1.64 -17.22 -18.30
C SER A 226 2.11 -17.89 -16.99
N PRO A 227 1.67 -19.13 -16.69
CA PRO A 227 2.02 -19.81 -15.45
C PRO A 227 3.52 -19.94 -15.16
N GLU A 228 4.35 -20.03 -16.21
CA GLU A 228 5.81 -20.13 -16.14
C GLU A 228 6.53 -18.78 -16.02
N GLU A 229 5.85 -17.67 -16.31
CA GLU A 229 6.43 -16.33 -16.23
C GLU A 229 6.47 -15.80 -14.80
N ILE A 230 7.47 -14.96 -14.55
CA ILE A 230 7.59 -14.15 -13.34
C ILE A 230 7.72 -12.68 -13.70
N LEU A 231 7.26 -11.80 -12.82
CA LEU A 231 7.53 -10.37 -12.90
C LEU A 231 8.95 -10.11 -12.39
N LEU A 232 9.82 -9.59 -13.25
CA LEU A 232 11.20 -9.27 -12.89
C LEU A 232 11.29 -7.89 -12.25
N SER A 233 10.71 -6.89 -12.91
CA SER A 233 10.81 -5.50 -12.46
C SER A 233 9.65 -4.66 -12.97
N ILE A 234 9.46 -3.53 -12.30
CA ILE A 234 8.56 -2.46 -12.71
C ILE A 234 9.32 -1.13 -12.82
N GLU A 235 9.18 -0.45 -13.95
CA GLU A 235 9.66 0.93 -14.14
C GLU A 235 8.52 1.91 -13.88
N ILE A 236 8.64 2.68 -12.80
CA ILE A 236 7.73 3.79 -12.47
C ILE A 236 8.25 5.02 -13.22
N PRO A 237 7.45 5.61 -14.14
CA PRO A 237 7.96 6.64 -15.05
C PRO A 237 8.14 7.99 -14.35
N TYR A 238 9.10 8.77 -14.84
CA TYR A 238 9.10 10.22 -14.62
C TYR A 238 7.90 10.84 -15.34
N SER A 239 7.34 11.90 -14.76
CA SER A 239 6.34 12.70 -15.48
C SER A 239 6.98 13.66 -16.48
N ARG A 240 6.30 13.86 -17.62
CA ARG A 240 6.69 14.76 -18.71
C ARG A 240 6.29 16.20 -18.39
N GLU A 241 6.79 17.17 -19.16
CA GLU A 241 6.28 18.55 -19.11
C GLU A 241 4.80 18.61 -19.52
N GLY A 242 4.00 19.40 -18.79
CA GLY A 242 2.55 19.47 -18.98
C GLY A 242 1.80 18.19 -18.58
N GLU A 243 2.47 17.25 -17.91
CA GLU A 243 1.87 16.04 -17.35
C GLU A 243 1.63 16.20 -15.85
N PHE A 244 0.41 15.91 -15.41
CA PHE A 244 0.01 15.97 -14.01
C PHE A 244 -0.58 14.64 -13.56
N PHE A 245 -0.39 14.35 -12.27
CA PHE A 245 -0.84 13.10 -11.68
C PHE A 245 -1.44 13.35 -10.29
N SER A 246 -2.53 12.63 -9.99
CA SER A 246 -3.08 12.53 -8.64
C SER A 246 -3.51 11.10 -8.34
N ALA A 247 -3.35 10.70 -7.08
CA ALA A 247 -3.87 9.44 -6.56
C ALA A 247 -4.87 9.73 -5.43
N PHE A 248 -5.88 8.88 -5.31
CA PHE A 248 -6.93 9.01 -4.31
C PHE A 248 -7.27 7.66 -3.68
N LYS A 249 -7.59 7.68 -2.39
CA LYS A 249 -8.06 6.53 -1.63
C LYS A 249 -9.15 6.95 -0.67
N GLN A 250 -10.22 6.16 -0.59
CA GLN A 250 -11.20 6.23 0.49
C GLN A 250 -11.27 4.87 1.20
N ALA A 251 -11.15 4.88 2.51
CA ALA A 251 -11.32 3.73 3.40
C ALA A 251 -12.28 4.08 4.57
N SER A 252 -12.55 3.14 5.49
CA SER A 252 -13.40 3.39 6.66
C SER A 252 -12.64 4.10 7.78
N ARG A 253 -11.34 3.81 7.89
CA ARG A 253 -10.38 4.54 8.74
C ARG A 253 -9.17 4.96 7.91
N ARG A 254 -8.41 5.95 8.38
CA ARG A 254 -7.30 6.54 7.62
C ARG A 254 -6.11 5.61 7.48
N GLU A 255 -5.77 4.88 8.52
CA GLU A 255 -4.58 4.02 8.58
C GLU A 255 -4.97 2.54 8.63
N ASP A 256 -4.15 1.70 7.99
CA ASP A 256 -4.23 0.23 8.05
C ASP A 256 -5.62 -0.32 7.69
N ASP A 257 -6.22 0.20 6.60
CA ASP A 257 -7.54 -0.23 6.12
C ASP A 257 -7.57 -0.37 4.61
N ILE A 258 -8.42 -1.29 4.17
CA ILE A 258 -8.60 -1.60 2.75
C ILE A 258 -9.40 -0.50 2.07
N ALA A 259 -9.06 -0.19 0.81
CA ALA A 259 -9.79 0.80 0.05
C ALA A 259 -11.21 0.33 -0.28
N LYS A 260 -12.19 1.24 -0.12
CA LYS A 260 -13.53 1.13 -0.72
C LYS A 260 -13.49 1.51 -2.19
N VAL A 261 -12.85 2.64 -2.49
CA VAL A 261 -12.52 3.11 -3.83
C VAL A 261 -11.11 3.69 -3.78
N THR A 262 -10.30 3.35 -4.76
CA THR A 262 -8.96 3.92 -4.97
C THR A 262 -8.79 4.26 -6.43
N SER A 263 -8.02 5.30 -6.74
CA SER A 263 -7.82 5.76 -8.11
C SER A 263 -6.43 6.32 -8.34
N GLY A 264 -5.93 6.09 -9.56
CA GLY A 264 -4.81 6.82 -10.14
C GLY A 264 -5.30 7.57 -11.36
N MET A 265 -4.95 8.85 -11.47
CA MET A 265 -5.43 9.72 -12.53
C MET A 265 -4.28 10.54 -13.11
N ARG A 266 -4.24 10.63 -14.44
CA ARG A 266 -3.18 11.30 -15.19
C ARG A 266 -3.75 12.11 -16.35
N VAL A 267 -3.25 13.32 -16.53
CA VAL A 267 -3.51 14.14 -17.71
C VAL A 267 -2.19 14.64 -18.28
N LEU A 268 -2.07 14.64 -19.61
CA LEU A 268 -1.01 15.32 -20.34
C LEU A 268 -1.65 16.35 -21.26
N PHE A 269 -1.14 17.57 -21.25
CA PHE A 269 -1.57 18.63 -22.16
C PHE A 269 -0.71 18.71 -23.42
N LYS A 270 -1.24 19.30 -24.49
CA LYS A 270 -0.41 19.75 -25.60
C LYS A 270 0.50 20.90 -25.11
N PRO A 271 1.78 20.94 -25.52
CA PRO A 271 2.73 21.91 -25.01
C PRO A 271 2.23 23.36 -25.08
N GLY A 272 2.30 24.08 -23.97
CA GLY A 272 1.91 25.50 -23.88
C GLY A 272 0.40 25.77 -23.87
N THR A 273 -0.45 24.73 -23.85
CA THR A 273 -1.91 24.84 -23.88
C THR A 273 -2.57 24.13 -22.70
N THR A 274 -3.88 24.30 -22.55
CA THR A 274 -4.73 23.55 -21.61
C THR A 274 -5.56 22.48 -22.32
N GLU A 275 -5.15 22.14 -23.55
CA GLU A 275 -5.80 21.16 -24.41
C GLU A 275 -5.29 19.74 -24.10
N VAL A 276 -6.20 18.82 -23.78
CA VAL A 276 -5.88 17.46 -23.33
C VAL A 276 -5.31 16.63 -24.49
N LYS A 277 -4.07 16.17 -24.34
CA LYS A 277 -3.39 15.24 -25.27
C LYS A 277 -3.55 13.78 -24.85
N GLU A 278 -3.45 13.48 -23.55
CA GLU A 278 -3.71 12.15 -23.01
C GLU A 278 -4.48 12.29 -21.68
N LEU A 279 -5.41 11.37 -21.43
CA LEU A 279 -6.15 11.28 -20.18
C LEU A 279 -6.30 9.81 -19.79
N ALA A 280 -5.90 9.47 -18.56
CA ALA A 280 -6.05 8.13 -18.00
C ALA A 280 -6.68 8.22 -16.60
N LEU A 281 -7.79 7.54 -16.40
CA LEU A 281 -8.53 7.47 -15.14
C LEU A 281 -8.73 6.01 -14.77
N CYS A 282 -7.99 5.53 -13.77
CA CYS A 282 -8.01 4.14 -13.35
C CYS A 282 -8.58 4.01 -11.94
N TYR A 283 -9.37 2.96 -11.70
CA TYR A 283 -10.11 2.76 -10.45
C TYR A 283 -9.96 1.32 -9.93
N GLY A 284 -9.85 1.20 -8.60
CA GLY A 284 -10.07 -0.01 -7.83
C GLY A 284 -11.33 0.10 -6.97
N GLY A 285 -11.91 -1.04 -6.59
CA GLY A 285 -13.16 -1.10 -5.82
C GLY A 285 -14.43 -0.81 -6.61
N MET A 286 -14.31 -0.55 -7.91
CA MET A 286 -15.44 -0.29 -8.84
C MET A 286 -15.76 -1.49 -9.74
N ALA A 287 -14.99 -2.57 -9.66
CA ALA A 287 -15.22 -3.82 -10.39
C ALA A 287 -14.55 -4.98 -9.65
N ASN A 288 -14.60 -6.18 -10.22
CA ASN A 288 -13.88 -7.36 -9.73
C ASN A 288 -12.37 -7.35 -10.04
N ARG A 289 -11.82 -6.21 -10.48
CA ARG A 289 -10.40 -5.98 -10.80
C ARG A 289 -10.15 -4.47 -10.88
N THR A 290 -8.88 -4.07 -10.97
CA THR A 290 -8.53 -2.70 -11.37
C THR A 290 -8.95 -2.46 -12.81
N ILE A 291 -9.65 -1.34 -13.06
CA ILE A 291 -10.18 -0.96 -14.38
C ILE A 291 -9.77 0.45 -14.77
N SER A 292 -9.89 0.76 -16.05
CA SER A 292 -9.70 2.09 -16.63
C SER A 292 -11.00 2.55 -17.28
N ALA A 293 -11.30 3.84 -17.21
CA ALA A 293 -12.46 4.46 -17.87
C ALA A 293 -12.20 4.65 -19.38
N ILE A 294 -12.02 3.54 -20.09
CA ILE A 294 -11.59 3.46 -21.50
C ILE A 294 -12.62 4.01 -22.48
N LYS A 295 -13.89 4.15 -22.10
CA LYS A 295 -14.93 4.77 -22.95
C LYS A 295 -15.04 6.27 -22.70
N THR A 296 -14.75 6.71 -21.48
CA THR A 296 -14.87 8.11 -21.06
C THR A 296 -13.68 8.95 -21.52
N THR A 297 -12.44 8.50 -21.29
CA THR A 297 -11.26 9.33 -21.54
C THR A 297 -11.00 9.66 -23.02
N PRO A 298 -11.26 8.77 -24.02
CA PRO A 298 -11.04 9.11 -25.42
C PRO A 298 -11.92 10.26 -25.92
N LYS A 299 -13.12 10.43 -25.34
CA LYS A 299 -14.06 11.51 -25.70
C LYS A 299 -13.55 12.91 -25.32
N GLN A 300 -12.49 12.99 -24.51
CA GLN A 300 -11.95 14.26 -24.00
C GLN A 300 -10.64 14.66 -24.66
N LEU A 301 -10.11 13.85 -25.58
CA LEU A 301 -8.92 14.21 -26.33
C LEU A 301 -9.21 15.46 -27.17
N SER A 302 -8.26 16.39 -27.20
CA SER A 302 -8.37 17.69 -27.85
C SER A 302 -9.41 18.66 -27.26
N LYS A 303 -9.99 18.35 -26.09
CA LYS A 303 -10.80 19.31 -25.33
C LYS A 303 -9.95 20.12 -24.35
N PHE A 304 -10.45 21.28 -23.96
CA PHE A 304 -9.78 22.16 -22.99
C PHE A 304 -10.15 21.80 -21.54
N TRP A 305 -9.24 22.04 -20.60
CA TRP A 305 -9.48 21.79 -19.18
C TRP A 305 -10.40 22.84 -18.55
N ASN A 306 -11.72 22.68 -18.75
CA ASN A 306 -12.76 23.61 -18.32
C ASN A 306 -13.97 22.87 -17.70
N GLU A 307 -15.00 23.63 -17.32
CA GLU A 307 -16.21 23.09 -16.68
C GLU A 307 -17.00 22.15 -17.60
N GLU A 308 -17.00 22.38 -18.92
CA GLU A 308 -17.63 21.48 -19.89
C GLU A 308 -16.97 20.09 -19.87
N LEU A 309 -15.63 20.04 -19.90
CA LEU A 309 -14.88 18.79 -19.74
C LEU A 309 -15.20 18.13 -18.40
N LEU A 310 -15.32 18.91 -17.32
CA LEU A 310 -15.67 18.37 -16.01
C LEU A 310 -17.02 17.66 -16.02
N GLN A 311 -18.06 18.31 -16.55
CA GLN A 311 -19.41 17.75 -16.63
C GLN A 311 -19.45 16.51 -17.54
N ASP A 312 -18.79 16.57 -18.70
CA ASP A 312 -18.72 15.46 -19.65
C ASP A 312 -18.03 14.22 -19.06
N VAL A 313 -16.92 14.42 -18.34
CA VAL A 313 -16.23 13.30 -17.69
C VAL A 313 -17.07 12.75 -16.54
N CYS A 314 -17.72 13.60 -15.74
CA CYS A 314 -18.60 13.13 -14.67
C CYS A 314 -19.75 12.28 -15.21
N ALA A 315 -20.40 12.71 -16.31
CA ALA A 315 -21.44 11.94 -16.98
C ALA A 315 -20.91 10.59 -17.50
N GLY A 316 -19.75 10.62 -18.18
CA GLY A 316 -19.11 9.42 -18.72
C GLY A 316 -18.72 8.41 -17.64
N LEU A 317 -18.12 8.89 -16.54
CA LEU A 317 -17.76 8.04 -15.39
C LEU A 317 -19.01 7.43 -14.74
N ALA A 318 -20.08 8.20 -14.59
CA ALA A 318 -21.32 7.75 -13.98
C ALA A 318 -22.03 6.66 -14.81
N GLU A 319 -21.88 6.69 -16.13
CA GLU A 319 -22.38 5.67 -17.07
C GLU A 319 -21.45 4.46 -17.14
N GLU A 320 -20.15 4.67 -17.33
CA GLU A 320 -19.17 3.61 -17.56
C GLU A 320 -18.85 2.80 -16.30
N LEU A 321 -18.81 3.44 -15.13
CA LEU A 321 -18.53 2.81 -13.84
C LEU A 321 -19.82 2.49 -13.06
N HIS A 322 -20.92 2.25 -13.77
CA HIS A 322 -22.19 1.89 -13.16
C HIS A 322 -22.05 0.61 -12.32
N LEU A 323 -22.63 0.64 -11.13
CA LEU A 323 -22.69 -0.48 -10.19
C LEU A 323 -24.15 -0.86 -9.98
N ALA A 324 -24.47 -2.14 -10.16
CA ALA A 324 -25.80 -2.67 -9.87
C ALA A 324 -26.13 -2.52 -8.36
N PRO A 325 -27.42 -2.41 -7.98
CA PRO A 325 -27.81 -2.25 -6.57
C PRO A 325 -27.30 -3.34 -5.61
N ASP A 326 -27.07 -4.55 -6.12
CA ASP A 326 -26.58 -5.74 -5.42
C ASP A 326 -25.06 -5.96 -5.57
N ALA A 327 -24.33 -4.98 -6.10
CA ALA A 327 -22.89 -5.11 -6.35
C ALA A 327 -22.13 -5.51 -5.05
N PRO A 328 -21.21 -6.50 -5.14
CA PRO A 328 -20.42 -6.94 -3.99
C PRO A 328 -19.72 -5.77 -3.28
N GLY A 329 -19.73 -5.81 -1.94
CA GLY A 329 -19.21 -4.74 -1.08
C GLY A 329 -20.23 -3.65 -0.74
N GLY A 330 -21.40 -3.61 -1.39
CA GLY A 330 -22.46 -2.65 -1.10
C GLY A 330 -22.02 -1.19 -1.35
N MET A 331 -22.59 -0.25 -0.60
CA MET A 331 -22.25 1.19 -0.66
C MET A 331 -22.24 1.75 -2.09
N VAL A 332 -23.17 1.28 -2.93
CA VAL A 332 -23.18 1.52 -4.38
C VAL A 332 -23.20 3.01 -4.70
N GLU A 333 -24.14 3.74 -4.09
CA GLU A 333 -24.28 5.19 -4.25
C GLU A 333 -23.01 5.92 -3.79
N PHE A 334 -22.48 5.58 -2.62
CA PHE A 334 -21.26 6.18 -2.09
C PHE A 334 -20.04 5.95 -3.00
N ARG A 335 -19.86 4.73 -3.50
CA ARG A 335 -18.78 4.39 -4.44
C ARG A 335 -18.90 5.14 -5.76
N ARG A 336 -20.12 5.25 -6.31
CA ARG A 336 -20.40 6.05 -7.49
C ARG A 336 -20.02 7.51 -7.25
N THR A 337 -20.47 8.11 -6.15
CA THR A 337 -20.15 9.51 -5.81
C THR A 337 -18.64 9.73 -5.67
N LEU A 338 -17.92 8.84 -4.98
CA LEU A 338 -16.45 8.92 -4.86
C LEU A 338 -15.74 8.92 -6.21
N SER A 339 -16.19 8.13 -7.18
CA SER A 339 -15.57 8.09 -8.51
C SER A 339 -15.60 9.46 -9.21
N LEU A 340 -16.70 10.21 -9.02
CA LEU A 340 -16.91 11.56 -9.54
C LEU A 340 -16.15 12.59 -8.69
N SER A 341 -16.26 12.50 -7.37
CA SER A 341 -15.59 13.43 -6.44
C SER A 341 -14.07 13.38 -6.57
N PHE A 342 -13.48 12.20 -6.79
CA PHE A 342 -12.04 12.09 -7.05
C PHE A 342 -11.64 12.78 -8.35
N PHE A 343 -12.45 12.65 -9.41
CA PHE A 343 -12.19 13.36 -10.65
C PHE A 343 -12.34 14.88 -10.47
N PHE A 344 -13.35 15.34 -9.72
CA PHE A 344 -13.49 16.75 -9.37
C PHE A 344 -12.25 17.27 -8.61
N LYS A 345 -11.73 16.51 -7.63
CA LYS A 345 -10.49 16.88 -6.93
C LYS A 345 -9.29 16.94 -7.89
N LEU A 346 -9.15 16.01 -8.83
CA LEU A 346 -8.13 16.08 -9.89
C LEU A 346 -8.29 17.37 -10.71
N TYR A 347 -9.51 17.66 -11.18
CA TYR A 347 -9.83 18.84 -11.97
C TYR A 347 -9.35 20.13 -11.28
N LEU A 348 -9.73 20.32 -10.01
CA LEU A 348 -9.31 21.48 -9.21
C LEU A 348 -7.81 21.49 -8.94
N THR A 349 -7.19 20.33 -8.65
CA THR A 349 -5.74 20.23 -8.42
C THR A 349 -4.96 20.61 -9.67
N VAL A 350 -5.39 20.19 -10.86
CA VAL A 350 -4.75 20.52 -12.13
C VAL A 350 -4.96 21.99 -12.48
N LEU A 351 -6.17 22.55 -12.30
CA LEU A 351 -6.41 23.99 -12.44
C LEU A 351 -5.46 24.82 -11.58
N ARG A 352 -5.26 24.42 -10.32
CA ARG A 352 -4.34 25.08 -9.40
C ARG A 352 -2.88 24.98 -9.84
N LYS A 353 -2.46 23.88 -10.46
CA LYS A 353 -1.10 23.72 -10.98
C LYS A 353 -0.89 24.55 -12.24
N LEU A 354 -1.83 24.51 -13.19
CA LEU A 354 -1.80 25.31 -14.41
C LEU A 354 -1.79 26.81 -14.08
N GLY A 355 -2.62 27.27 -13.15
CA GLY A 355 -2.64 28.69 -12.73
C GLY A 355 -1.38 29.17 -12.02
N LYS A 356 -0.52 28.26 -11.52
CA LYS A 356 0.81 28.62 -11.01
C LYS A 356 1.85 28.75 -12.12
N GLU A 357 1.68 28.02 -13.22
CA GLU A 357 2.57 28.07 -14.38
C GLU A 357 2.22 29.25 -15.30
N ASP A 358 0.93 29.48 -15.53
CA ASP A 358 0.42 30.52 -16.44
C ASP A 358 -1.00 30.99 -16.01
N PRO A 359 -1.11 32.07 -15.21
CA PRO A 359 -2.38 32.57 -14.68
C PRO A 359 -3.38 33.06 -15.75
N GLU A 360 -2.92 33.39 -16.95
CA GLU A 360 -3.78 33.93 -18.01
C GLU A 360 -4.50 32.84 -18.82
N LYS A 361 -3.99 31.60 -18.81
CA LYS A 361 -4.52 30.49 -19.64
C LYS A 361 -5.58 29.63 -18.96
N CYS A 362 -5.57 29.55 -17.63
CA CYS A 362 -6.56 28.84 -16.84
C CYS A 362 -7.19 29.82 -15.86
N GLY A 363 -8.53 29.92 -15.89
CA GLY A 363 -9.26 30.73 -14.91
C GLY A 363 -8.82 30.39 -13.48
N LEU A 364 -8.74 31.43 -12.64
CA LEU A 364 -8.31 31.28 -11.25
C LEU A 364 -9.29 30.36 -10.49
N LEU A 365 -8.73 29.44 -9.71
CA LEU A 365 -9.51 28.62 -8.79
C LEU A 365 -10.19 29.52 -7.76
N ASP A 366 -11.50 29.36 -7.59
CA ASP A 366 -12.24 30.02 -6.50
C ASP A 366 -11.54 29.72 -5.16
N PRO A 367 -11.17 30.74 -4.36
CA PRO A 367 -10.45 30.52 -3.10
C PRO A 367 -11.22 29.63 -2.11
N THR A 368 -12.55 29.60 -2.17
CA THR A 368 -13.38 28.72 -1.33
C THR A 368 -13.18 27.24 -1.68
N PHE A 369 -12.72 26.92 -2.89
CA PHE A 369 -12.46 25.55 -3.35
C PHE A 369 -11.03 25.09 -3.08
N ALA A 370 -10.14 25.97 -2.61
CA ALA A 370 -8.72 25.66 -2.42
C ALA A 370 -8.50 24.48 -1.44
N SER A 371 -9.29 24.41 -0.36
CA SER A 371 -9.21 23.35 0.66
C SER A 371 -9.49 21.96 0.10
N ALA A 372 -10.30 21.85 -0.97
CA ALA A 372 -10.59 20.58 -1.62
C ALA A 372 -9.35 19.94 -2.26
N THR A 373 -8.33 20.73 -2.60
CA THR A 373 -7.10 20.24 -3.27
C THR A 373 -5.98 19.86 -2.30
N LEU A 374 -6.14 20.13 -1.01
CA LEU A 374 -5.11 19.88 -0.02
C LEU A 374 -4.94 18.37 0.21
N LEU A 375 -3.69 17.93 0.24
CA LEU A 375 -3.35 16.62 0.77
C LEU A 375 -3.56 16.65 2.29
N PHE A 376 -3.94 15.51 2.84
CA PHE A 376 -4.16 15.43 4.27
C PHE A 376 -2.82 15.57 5.01
N HIS A 377 -2.77 16.35 6.09
CA HIS A 377 -1.63 16.38 7.01
C HIS A 377 -2.17 16.23 8.43
N LYS A 378 -1.44 15.52 9.29
CA LYS A 378 -1.76 15.49 10.71
C LYS A 378 -1.20 16.75 11.35
N ASP A 379 -2.03 17.44 12.12
CA ASP A 379 -1.54 18.44 13.05
C ASP A 379 -0.80 17.75 14.20
N PRO A 380 0.27 18.35 14.73
CA PRO A 380 1.04 17.76 15.83
C PRO A 380 0.14 17.56 17.06
N PRO A 381 0.18 16.40 17.71
CA PRO A 381 -0.64 16.16 18.89
C PRO A 381 -0.16 17.03 20.07
N ALA A 382 -1.08 17.77 20.70
CA ALA A 382 -0.83 18.57 21.89
C ALA A 382 -1.70 18.05 23.05
N ASN A 383 -1.06 17.69 24.17
CA ASN A 383 -1.74 17.09 25.32
C ASN A 383 -1.25 17.70 26.64
N VAL A 384 -2.16 17.92 27.58
CA VAL A 384 -1.85 18.34 28.96
C VAL A 384 -2.47 17.32 29.92
N GLN A 385 -1.74 16.95 30.98
CA GLN A 385 -2.27 16.13 32.07
C GLN A 385 -2.16 16.95 33.36
N LEU A 386 -3.30 17.18 33.99
CA LEU A 386 -3.39 17.86 35.27
C LEU A 386 -3.98 16.88 36.28
N PHE A 387 -3.30 16.72 37.42
CA PHE A 387 -3.78 15.96 38.56
C PHE A 387 -3.42 16.73 39.84
N GLN A 388 -4.10 16.40 40.93
CA GLN A 388 -3.82 17.00 42.23
C GLN A 388 -2.63 16.29 42.88
N GLU A 389 -1.66 17.06 43.34
CA GLU A 389 -0.53 16.53 44.09
C GLU A 389 -0.95 16.11 45.51
N VAL A 390 -0.24 15.15 46.09
CA VAL A 390 -0.45 14.72 47.48
C VAL A 390 -0.18 15.87 48.48
N PRO A 391 -0.83 15.88 49.66
CA PRO A 391 -0.57 16.87 50.69
C PRO A 391 0.90 16.95 51.09
N LYS A 392 1.37 18.18 51.36
CA LYS A 392 2.72 18.40 51.92
C LYS A 392 2.81 17.69 53.28
N GLY A 393 3.79 16.80 53.42
CA GLY A 393 4.00 16.01 54.64
C GLY A 393 3.38 14.61 54.65
N GLN A 394 2.69 14.20 53.57
CA GLN A 394 2.34 12.78 53.38
C GLN A 394 3.62 11.92 53.33
N SER A 395 3.60 10.76 53.99
CA SER A 395 4.74 9.83 53.99
C SER A 395 5.12 9.43 52.56
N GLU A 396 6.42 9.28 52.28
CA GLU A 396 6.91 8.77 50.99
C GLU A 396 6.55 7.30 50.78
N GLU A 397 6.28 6.54 51.84
CA GLU A 397 5.80 5.15 51.76
C GLU A 397 4.29 5.06 51.50
N ASP A 398 3.54 6.14 51.77
CA ASP A 398 2.12 6.21 51.45
C ASP A 398 1.93 6.57 49.97
N MET A 399 1.64 5.53 49.19
CA MET A 399 1.47 5.63 47.73
C MET A 399 0.06 6.08 47.31
N VAL A 400 -0.88 6.25 48.24
CA VAL A 400 -2.26 6.64 47.90
C VAL A 400 -2.25 8.06 47.32
N GLY A 401 -2.82 8.22 46.11
CA GLY A 401 -2.83 9.49 45.39
C GLY A 401 -1.59 9.77 44.52
N ARG A 402 -0.54 8.95 44.62
CA ARG A 402 0.68 9.09 43.79
C ARG A 402 0.52 8.37 42.43
N PRO A 403 1.11 8.88 41.34
CA PRO A 403 1.00 8.30 40.00
C PRO A 403 1.92 7.09 39.83
N MET A 404 1.71 6.06 40.64
CA MET A 404 2.52 4.84 40.60
C MET A 404 2.27 4.07 39.29
N PRO A 405 3.35 3.59 38.63
CA PRO A 405 3.19 2.71 37.47
C PRO A 405 2.42 1.44 37.83
N HIS A 406 1.75 0.85 36.83
CA HIS A 406 1.14 -0.46 36.99
C HIS A 406 2.20 -1.48 37.40
N LEU A 407 1.94 -2.29 38.45
CA LEU A 407 2.91 -3.20 39.05
C LEU A 407 3.58 -4.14 38.01
N SER A 408 2.77 -4.69 37.10
CA SER A 408 3.25 -5.58 36.03
C SER A 408 3.81 -4.89 34.79
N ALA A 409 3.92 -3.55 34.75
CA ALA A 409 4.29 -2.83 33.51
C ALA A 409 5.66 -3.25 32.96
N ASN A 410 6.64 -3.47 33.83
CA ASN A 410 7.98 -3.91 33.42
C ASN A 410 7.94 -5.31 32.79
N MET A 411 7.23 -6.25 33.42
CA MET A 411 7.04 -7.61 32.90
C MET A 411 6.26 -7.62 31.58
N GLN A 412 5.29 -6.71 31.42
CA GLN A 412 4.56 -6.55 30.16
C GLN A 412 5.47 -6.00 29.06
N ALA A 413 6.39 -5.08 29.38
CA ALA A 413 7.31 -4.49 28.42
C ALA A 413 8.42 -5.46 27.98
N SER A 414 8.89 -6.32 28.89
CA SER A 414 9.88 -7.37 28.61
C SER A 414 9.30 -8.62 27.96
N GLY A 415 8.00 -8.87 28.13
CA GLY A 415 7.32 -10.10 27.70
C GLY A 415 7.39 -11.22 28.74
N GLU A 416 7.73 -10.92 29.99
CA GLU A 416 7.78 -11.88 31.10
C GLU A 416 6.42 -12.06 31.80
N ALA A 417 5.46 -11.16 31.54
CA ALA A 417 4.10 -11.32 32.05
C ALA A 417 3.42 -12.51 31.37
N VAL A 418 3.10 -13.54 32.16
CA VAL A 418 2.50 -14.79 31.67
C VAL A 418 0.98 -14.63 31.54
N TYR A 419 0.47 -14.71 30.32
CA TYR A 419 -0.95 -14.86 30.01
C TYR A 419 -1.32 -16.35 29.89
N CYS A 420 -2.62 -16.66 29.78
CA CYS A 420 -3.12 -18.03 29.82
C CYS A 420 -2.45 -18.96 28.77
N ASP A 421 -2.26 -18.49 27.53
CA ASP A 421 -1.67 -19.28 26.44
C ASP A 421 -0.12 -19.29 26.47
N ASP A 422 0.50 -18.51 27.36
CA ASP A 422 1.95 -18.49 27.55
C ASP A 422 2.41 -19.59 28.53
N ILE A 423 1.46 -20.22 29.25
CA ILE A 423 1.76 -21.33 30.16
C ILE A 423 2.38 -22.49 29.34
N PRO A 424 3.54 -23.02 29.75
CA PRO A 424 4.17 -24.12 29.04
C PRO A 424 3.24 -25.33 28.94
N ARG A 425 3.20 -25.93 27.74
CA ARG A 425 2.38 -27.12 27.50
C ARG A 425 2.87 -28.29 28.34
N TYR A 426 1.93 -29.08 28.85
CA TYR A 426 2.26 -30.35 29.49
C TYR A 426 2.64 -31.43 28.46
N GLU A 427 3.36 -32.45 28.93
CA GLU A 427 3.56 -33.67 28.14
C GLU A 427 2.18 -34.29 27.82
N LYS A 428 1.93 -34.61 26.55
CA LYS A 428 0.66 -35.18 26.04
C LYS A 428 -0.55 -34.25 26.15
N GLU A 429 -0.33 -32.95 26.32
CA GLU A 429 -1.40 -31.98 26.24
C GLU A 429 -2.10 -32.04 24.86
N LEU A 430 -3.43 -32.09 24.87
CA LEU A 430 -4.24 -32.13 23.66
C LEU A 430 -4.66 -30.71 23.25
N SER A 431 -5.01 -30.54 21.98
CA SER A 431 -5.58 -29.29 21.46
C SER A 431 -7.03 -29.50 21.02
N LEU A 432 -7.92 -28.59 21.40
CA LEU A 432 -9.34 -28.61 21.02
C LEU A 432 -9.64 -27.47 20.03
N ARG A 433 -10.35 -27.78 18.95
CA ARG A 433 -10.85 -26.78 17.99
C ARG A 433 -12.35 -26.98 17.77
N LEU A 434 -13.13 -25.95 18.06
CA LEU A 434 -14.58 -25.94 17.82
C LEU A 434 -14.91 -25.90 16.33
N VAL A 435 -15.99 -26.58 15.94
CA VAL A 435 -16.68 -26.41 14.65
C VAL A 435 -17.96 -25.63 14.92
N THR A 436 -18.13 -24.49 14.26
CA THR A 436 -19.26 -23.58 14.48
C THR A 436 -20.28 -23.66 13.34
N SER A 437 -21.54 -23.34 13.62
CA SER A 437 -22.58 -23.27 12.59
C SER A 437 -22.23 -22.23 11.52
N THR A 438 -22.38 -22.59 10.24
CA THR A 438 -22.30 -21.66 9.11
C THR A 438 -23.67 -21.12 8.70
N ARG A 439 -24.72 -21.46 9.47
CA ARG A 439 -26.11 -21.06 9.23
C ARG A 439 -26.65 -20.33 10.46
N ALA A 440 -27.34 -19.21 10.25
CA ALA A 440 -28.01 -18.50 11.33
C ALA A 440 -29.13 -19.33 11.97
N HIS A 441 -29.85 -20.12 11.16
CA HIS A 441 -30.90 -21.04 11.60
C HIS A 441 -30.98 -22.23 10.64
N ALA A 442 -30.75 -23.45 11.15
CA ALA A 442 -30.87 -24.70 10.40
C ALA A 442 -31.04 -25.90 11.36
N LYS A 443 -31.55 -27.03 10.86
CA LYS A 443 -31.49 -28.32 11.56
C LYS A 443 -30.18 -29.03 11.21
N ILE A 444 -29.49 -29.58 12.20
CA ILE A 444 -28.38 -30.52 11.99
C ILE A 444 -29.03 -31.86 11.59
N LYS A 445 -28.63 -32.42 10.46
CA LYS A 445 -29.17 -33.69 9.95
C LYS A 445 -28.36 -34.88 10.44
#